data_AF-A0A2S6WRK0-F1
#
_entry.id   AF-A0A2S6WRK0-F1
#
_cell.length_a   1.000
_cell.length_b   1.000
_cell.length_c   1.000
_cell.angle_alpha   90.00
_cell.angle_beta   90.00
_cell.angle_gamma   90.00
#
_symmetry.space_group_name_H-M   'P 1'
#
loop_
_entity.id
_entity.type
_entity.pdbx_description
1 polymer ?
#
loop_
_entity_poly.entity_id
_entity_poly.type
_entity_poly.pdbx_seq_one_letter_code
_entity_poly.pdbx_strand_id
1 'polypeptide(L)'
;MTAAKNALSAHERLSAMRDVYDLLDEVRLRPGMWVRDRSLRHLDSMLAGYRIALAVHGVEEPFDFWSPGGQSPFSLWLERRTGEQTSLGWPTVIERSAEAAGRPPMELFFELLDEFRDESRGQSRGEFPDQQGRSSQP
;
A
#
# COMPACT_ATOMS: atom_id res chain seq x y z
N MET A 1 21.63 24.53 -15.91
CA MET A 1 21.44 24.84 -14.46
C MET A 1 20.18 24.21 -13.84
N THR A 2 19.46 23.31 -14.53
CA THR A 2 18.15 22.77 -14.07
C THR A 2 18.25 21.44 -13.28
N ALA A 3 19.30 20.64 -13.50
CA ALA A 3 19.45 19.33 -12.86
C ALA A 3 19.77 19.41 -11.35
N ALA A 4 20.61 20.37 -10.93
CA ALA A 4 21.01 20.53 -9.53
C ALA A 4 19.85 21.02 -8.63
N LYS A 5 18.97 21.90 -9.13
CA LYS A 5 17.77 22.34 -8.39
C LYS A 5 16.75 21.20 -8.21
N ASN A 6 16.58 20.34 -9.21
CA ASN A 6 15.71 19.16 -9.08
C ASN A 6 16.28 18.11 -8.12
N ALA A 7 17.60 17.86 -8.16
CA ALA A 7 18.23 16.87 -7.27
C ALA A 7 18.18 17.27 -5.79
N LEU A 8 18.39 18.55 -5.47
CA LEU A 8 18.21 19.09 -4.12
C LEU A 8 16.74 18.92 -3.66
N SER A 9 15.77 19.22 -4.52
CA SER A 9 14.34 19.04 -4.17
C SER A 9 13.91 17.57 -4.01
N ALA A 10 14.54 16.65 -4.75
CA ALA A 10 14.21 15.23 -4.68
C ALA A 10 14.79 14.60 -3.41
N HIS A 11 16.02 14.99 -3.03
CA HIS A 11 16.63 14.57 -1.78
C HIS A 11 15.83 15.05 -0.57
N GLU A 12 15.44 16.33 -0.54
CA GLU A 12 14.61 16.89 0.54
C GLU A 12 13.26 16.16 0.67
N ARG A 13 12.61 15.83 -0.45
CA ARG A 13 11.38 15.02 -0.46
C ARG A 13 11.61 13.63 0.10
N LEU A 14 12.66 12.96 -0.37
CA LEU A 14 13.03 11.62 0.10
C LEU A 14 13.29 11.60 1.60
N SER A 15 14.00 12.60 2.12
CA SER A 15 14.30 12.73 3.55
C SER A 15 13.08 13.07 4.41
N ALA A 16 11.99 13.56 3.83
CA ALA A 16 10.75 13.87 4.53
C ALA A 16 9.75 12.70 4.56
N MET A 17 9.97 11.64 3.77
CA MET A 17 9.11 10.46 3.77
C MET A 17 9.28 9.69 5.09
N ARG A 18 8.16 9.41 5.77
CA ARG A 18 8.16 8.74 7.08
C ARG A 18 7.83 7.26 6.97
N ASP A 19 7.06 6.89 5.95
CA ASP A 19 6.57 5.54 5.76
C ASP A 19 6.38 5.17 4.26
N VAL A 20 5.95 3.94 4.02
CA VAL A 20 5.65 3.39 2.70
C VAL A 20 4.54 4.14 1.99
N TYR A 21 3.60 4.76 2.72
CA TYR A 21 2.53 5.53 2.09
C TYR A 21 3.03 6.88 1.58
N ASP A 22 3.92 7.55 2.31
CA ASP A 22 4.58 8.76 1.81
C ASP A 22 5.38 8.45 0.51
N LEU A 23 6.02 7.27 0.42
CA LEU A 23 6.64 6.78 -0.82
C LEU A 23 5.60 6.55 -1.94
N LEU A 24 4.50 5.88 -1.63
CA LEU A 24 3.44 5.60 -2.60
C LEU A 24 2.77 6.88 -3.12
N ASP A 25 2.67 7.92 -2.29
CA ASP A 25 2.18 9.23 -2.70
C ASP A 25 3.12 9.88 -3.75
N GLU A 26 4.44 9.78 -3.57
CA GLU A 26 5.40 10.24 -4.59
C GLU A 26 5.35 9.40 -5.88
N VAL A 27 5.13 8.07 -5.77
CA VAL A 27 4.89 7.20 -6.94
C VAL A 27 3.63 7.63 -7.68
N ARG A 28 2.54 7.93 -6.96
CA ARG A 28 1.26 8.38 -7.55
C ARG A 28 1.44 9.69 -8.33
N LEU A 29 2.21 10.62 -7.80
CA LEU A 29 2.47 11.91 -8.45
C LEU A 29 3.32 11.77 -9.72
N ARG A 30 4.27 10.83 -9.75
CA ARG A 30 5.25 10.71 -10.85
C ARG A 30 5.58 9.26 -11.18
N PRO A 31 4.61 8.45 -11.61
CA PRO A 31 4.80 7.00 -11.68
C PRO A 31 5.95 6.58 -12.61
N GLY A 32 6.16 7.28 -13.73
CA GLY A 32 7.28 7.01 -14.64
C GLY A 32 8.68 7.37 -14.11
N MET A 33 8.79 8.16 -13.03
CA MET A 33 10.06 8.45 -12.36
C MET A 33 10.51 7.30 -11.46
N TRP A 34 9.54 6.57 -10.88
CA TRP A 34 9.79 5.56 -9.86
C TRP A 34 9.67 4.14 -10.38
N VAL A 35 8.64 3.89 -11.19
CA VAL A 35 8.26 2.54 -11.61
C VAL A 35 8.37 2.44 -13.12
N ARG A 36 9.33 1.61 -13.55
CA ARG A 36 9.55 1.34 -14.97
C ARG A 36 8.28 0.81 -15.63
N ASP A 37 7.92 1.41 -16.76
CA ASP A 37 6.76 1.07 -17.58
C ASP A 37 5.41 1.16 -16.84
N ARG A 38 5.38 1.75 -15.64
CA ARG A 38 4.19 1.81 -14.76
C ARG A 38 3.60 0.43 -14.47
N SER A 39 4.45 -0.61 -14.45
CA SER A 39 4.03 -1.99 -14.16
C SER A 39 3.85 -2.20 -12.66
N LEU A 40 2.75 -2.85 -12.27
CA LEU A 40 2.51 -3.16 -10.85
C LEU A 40 3.47 -4.22 -10.33
N ARG A 41 3.96 -5.13 -11.19
CA ARG A 41 5.01 -6.09 -10.83
C ARG A 41 6.32 -5.40 -10.44
N HIS A 42 6.70 -4.34 -11.16
CA HIS A 42 7.88 -3.54 -10.82
C HIS A 42 7.66 -2.76 -9.52
N LEU A 43 6.44 -2.24 -9.29
CA LEU A 43 6.09 -1.60 -8.03
C LEU A 43 6.18 -2.59 -6.85
N ASP A 44 5.62 -3.79 -6.98
CA ASP A 44 5.68 -4.84 -5.95
C ASP A 44 7.12 -5.24 -5.62
N SER A 45 7.97 -5.37 -6.64
CA SER A 45 9.40 -5.65 -6.45
C SER A 45 10.11 -4.51 -5.70
N MET A 46 9.76 -3.25 -5.99
CA MET A 46 10.29 -2.08 -5.30
C MET A 46 9.85 -2.05 -3.83
N LEU A 47 8.57 -2.37 -3.55
CA LEU A 47 8.03 -2.47 -2.20
C LEU A 47 8.67 -3.60 -1.39
N ALA A 48 8.94 -4.74 -2.02
CA ALA A 48 9.71 -5.82 -1.40
C ALA A 48 11.13 -5.36 -1.00
N GLY A 49 11.82 -4.65 -1.90
CA GLY A 49 13.14 -4.07 -1.62
C GLY A 49 13.12 -3.07 -0.46
N TYR A 50 12.12 -2.18 -0.43
CA TYR A 50 11.89 -1.25 0.68
C TYR A 50 11.72 -2.00 2.01
N ARG A 51 10.87 -3.04 2.04
CA ARG A 51 10.63 -3.84 3.24
C ARG A 51 11.89 -4.58 3.73
N ILE A 52 12.72 -5.07 2.82
CA ILE A 52 14.00 -5.70 3.14
C ILE A 52 14.95 -4.66 3.75
N ALA A 53 15.03 -3.45 3.19
CA ALA A 53 15.87 -2.39 3.73
C ALA A 53 15.44 -2.02 5.17
N LEU A 54 14.14 -1.87 5.43
CA LEU A 54 13.63 -1.65 6.79
C LEU A 54 14.08 -2.77 7.75
N ALA A 55 13.97 -4.04 7.32
CA ALA A 55 14.38 -5.19 8.13
C ALA A 55 15.88 -5.17 8.45
N VAL A 56 16.73 -4.92 7.45
CA VAL A 56 18.20 -4.88 7.62
C VAL A 56 18.63 -3.76 8.56
N HIS A 57 17.92 -2.63 8.53
CA HIS A 57 18.21 -1.47 9.38
C HIS A 57 17.45 -1.46 10.71
N GLY A 58 16.65 -2.48 11.02
CA GLY A 58 15.90 -2.58 12.28
C GLY A 58 14.84 -1.51 12.46
N VAL A 59 14.27 -0.99 11.36
CA VAL A 59 13.20 0.02 11.39
C VAL A 59 11.85 -0.71 11.42
N GLU A 60 11.04 -0.39 12.44
CA GLU A 60 9.68 -0.90 12.57
C GLU A 60 8.68 0.11 12.02
N GLU A 61 7.87 -0.34 11.05
CA GLU A 61 6.85 0.44 10.39
C GLU A 61 5.71 -0.48 9.95
N PRO A 62 4.43 -0.04 10.02
CA PRO A 62 3.32 -0.77 9.41
C PRO A 62 3.56 -0.99 7.91
N PHE A 63 3.39 -2.23 7.45
CA PHE A 63 3.63 -2.55 6.04
C PHE A 63 2.59 -3.54 5.51
N ASP A 64 1.56 -3.01 4.85
CA ASP A 64 0.37 -3.77 4.45
C ASP A 64 0.53 -4.57 3.14
N PHE A 65 1.69 -4.46 2.49
CA PHE A 65 1.99 -5.12 1.22
C PHE A 65 2.81 -6.40 1.37
N TRP A 66 3.21 -6.77 2.59
CA TRP A 66 3.99 -7.98 2.84
C TRP A 66 3.62 -8.64 4.16
N SER A 67 3.54 -9.98 4.18
CA SER A 67 3.41 -10.77 5.41
C SER A 67 4.33 -12.00 5.34
N PRO A 68 5.23 -12.22 6.33
CA PRO A 68 6.05 -13.42 6.35
C PRO A 68 5.19 -14.69 6.43
N GLY A 69 5.30 -15.56 5.44
CA GLY A 69 4.62 -16.86 5.43
C GLY A 69 3.11 -16.81 5.15
N GLY A 70 2.58 -15.69 4.66
CA GLY A 70 1.15 -15.56 4.37
C GLY A 70 0.83 -14.44 3.39
N GLN A 71 -0.47 -14.20 3.19
CA GLN A 71 -0.94 -13.07 2.40
C GLN A 71 -0.81 -11.76 3.18
N SER A 72 -0.49 -10.68 2.48
CA SER A 72 -0.45 -9.34 3.07
C SER A 72 -1.85 -8.81 3.40
N PRO A 73 -2.00 -7.88 4.36
CA PRO A 73 -3.28 -7.24 4.66
C PRO A 73 -4.00 -6.69 3.42
N PHE A 74 -3.26 -6.03 2.52
CA PHE A 74 -3.81 -5.52 1.26
C PHE A 74 -4.27 -6.65 0.33
N SER A 75 -3.52 -7.74 0.23
CA SER A 75 -3.90 -8.89 -0.61
C SER A 75 -5.17 -9.57 -0.08
N LEU A 76 -5.27 -9.76 1.24
CA LEU A 76 -6.45 -10.33 1.89
C LEU A 76 -7.68 -9.43 1.73
N TRP A 77 -7.51 -8.12 1.81
CA TRP A 77 -8.60 -7.18 1.55
C TRP A 77 -9.03 -7.22 0.08
N LEU A 78 -8.07 -7.24 -0.85
CA LEU A 78 -8.36 -7.28 -2.28
C LEU A 78 -9.12 -8.56 -2.65
N GLU A 79 -8.70 -9.71 -2.14
CA GLU A 79 -9.39 -10.99 -2.35
C GLU A 79 -10.84 -10.94 -1.89
N ARG A 80 -11.10 -10.35 -0.72
CA ARG A 80 -12.48 -10.17 -0.21
C ARG A 80 -13.32 -9.25 -1.09
N ARG A 81 -12.69 -8.24 -1.71
CA ARG A 81 -13.37 -7.24 -2.54
C ARG A 81 -13.67 -7.75 -3.94
N THR A 82 -12.75 -8.47 -4.55
CA THR A 82 -12.88 -8.96 -5.94
C THR A 82 -13.43 -10.37 -6.02
N GLY A 83 -13.32 -11.15 -4.94
CA GLY A 83 -13.58 -12.60 -4.95
C GLY A 83 -12.50 -13.40 -5.69
N GLU A 84 -11.44 -12.75 -6.17
CA GLU A 84 -10.35 -13.39 -6.90
C GLU A 84 -9.15 -13.60 -5.99
N GLN A 85 -8.82 -14.88 -5.77
CA GLN A 85 -7.55 -15.26 -5.16
C GLN A 85 -6.56 -15.65 -6.26
N THR A 86 -5.32 -15.16 -6.16
CA THR A 86 -4.23 -15.62 -7.03
C THR A 86 -2.95 -15.84 -6.24
N SER A 87 -2.25 -16.94 -6.56
CA SER A 87 -0.90 -17.20 -6.06
C SER A 87 0.15 -16.24 -6.63
N LEU A 88 -0.20 -15.47 -7.67
CA LEU A 88 0.69 -14.54 -8.36
C LEU A 88 0.69 -13.13 -7.74
N GLY A 89 0.05 -12.95 -6.58
CA GLY A 89 -0.02 -11.71 -5.84
C GLY A 89 -1.00 -10.67 -6.41
N TRP A 90 -1.26 -9.65 -5.60
CA TRP A 90 -2.12 -8.52 -5.94
C TRP A 90 -1.78 -7.81 -7.27
N PRO A 91 -0.52 -7.72 -7.76
CA PRO A 91 -0.23 -7.05 -9.02
C PRO A 91 -0.95 -7.73 -10.19
N THR A 92 -0.97 -9.06 -10.18
CA THR A 92 -1.58 -9.86 -11.26
C THR A 92 -3.10 -9.73 -11.27
N VAL A 93 -3.73 -9.67 -10.09
CA VAL A 93 -5.19 -9.44 -9.99
C VAL A 93 -5.54 -8.09 -10.61
N ILE A 94 -4.85 -7.03 -10.16
CA ILE A 94 -5.16 -5.66 -10.59
C ILE A 94 -4.85 -5.46 -12.08
N GLU A 95 -3.73 -5.98 -12.59
CA GLU A 95 -3.39 -5.89 -14.01
C GLU A 95 -4.46 -6.53 -14.90
N ARG A 96 -4.98 -7.70 -14.52
CA ARG A 96 -6.07 -8.38 -15.26
C ARG A 96 -7.39 -7.62 -15.18
N SER A 97 -7.77 -7.14 -13.99
CA SER A 97 -8.98 -6.34 -13.83
C SER A 97 -8.91 -5.03 -14.62
N ALA A 98 -7.74 -4.39 -14.65
CA ALA A 98 -7.49 -3.18 -15.41
C ALA A 98 -7.55 -3.43 -16.92
N GLU A 99 -6.95 -4.53 -17.40
CA GLU A 99 -7.03 -4.95 -18.80
C GLU A 99 -8.48 -5.19 -19.24
N ALA A 100 -9.25 -5.94 -18.44
CA ALA A 100 -10.66 -6.21 -18.72
C ALA A 100 -11.52 -4.94 -18.75
N ALA A 101 -11.18 -3.93 -17.94
CA ALA A 101 -11.87 -2.65 -17.90
C ALA A 101 -11.32 -1.61 -18.91
N GLY A 102 -10.22 -1.91 -19.63
CA GLY A 102 -9.55 -0.96 -20.51
C GLY A 102 -8.94 0.24 -19.78
N ARG A 103 -8.50 0.05 -18.54
CA ARG A 103 -7.98 1.11 -17.65
C ARG A 103 -6.48 0.95 -17.39
N PRO A 104 -5.75 2.02 -17.06
CA PRO A 104 -4.36 1.91 -16.63
C PRO A 104 -4.25 1.16 -15.28
N PRO A 105 -3.45 0.08 -15.17
CA PRO A 105 -3.33 -0.70 -13.93
C PRO A 105 -2.91 0.12 -12.70
N MET A 106 -2.03 1.10 -12.91
CA MET A 106 -1.54 1.95 -11.84
C MET A 106 -2.62 2.87 -11.26
N GLU A 107 -3.53 3.37 -12.09
CA GLU A 107 -4.66 4.17 -11.61
C GLU A 107 -5.61 3.31 -10.78
N LEU A 108 -5.93 2.10 -11.27
CA LEU A 108 -6.77 1.15 -10.54
C LEU A 108 -6.14 0.74 -9.20
N PHE A 109 -4.82 0.53 -9.16
CA PHE A 109 -4.12 0.24 -7.91
C PHE A 109 -4.31 1.36 -6.88
N PHE A 110 -4.12 2.62 -7.27
CA PHE A 110 -4.25 3.73 -6.33
C PHE A 110 -5.69 3.96 -5.87
N GLU A 111 -6.69 3.70 -6.72
CA GLU A 111 -8.09 3.70 -6.30
C GLU A 111 -8.37 2.62 -5.24
N LEU A 112 -7.95 1.39 -5.51
CA LEU A 112 -8.08 0.28 -4.57
C LEU A 112 -7.32 0.54 -3.25
N LEU A 113 -6.16 1.20 -3.34
CA LEU A 113 -5.40 1.58 -2.16
C LEU A 113 -6.12 2.63 -1.31
N ASP A 114 -6.75 3.63 -1.93
CA ASP A 114 -7.54 4.63 -1.21
C ASP A 114 -8.72 3.97 -0.49
N GLU A 115 -9.45 3.08 -1.17
CA GLU A 115 -10.56 2.32 -0.60
C GLU A 115 -10.13 1.45 0.59
N PHE A 116 -9.00 0.73 0.44
CA PHE A 116 -8.42 -0.09 1.51
C PHE A 116 -8.12 0.74 2.76
N ARG A 117 -7.56 1.94 2.59
CA ARG A 117 -7.20 2.84 3.70
C ARG A 117 -8.44 3.41 4.38
N ASP A 118 -9.46 3.76 3.61
CA ASP A 118 -10.70 4.30 4.15
C ASP A 118 -11.47 3.25 4.97
N GLU A 119 -11.54 2.01 4.48
CA GLU A 119 -12.15 0.89 5.23
C GLU A 119 -11.38 0.54 6.50
N SER A 120 -10.05 0.53 6.43
CA SER A 120 -9.18 0.25 7.59
C SER A 120 -9.36 1.30 8.70
N ARG A 121 -9.48 2.58 8.34
CA ARG A 121 -9.78 3.68 9.28
C ARG A 121 -11.18 3.57 9.89
N GLY A 122 -12.15 3.09 9.11
CA GLY A 122 -13.52 2.84 9.58
C GLY A 122 -13.58 1.72 10.63
N GLN A 123 -12.79 0.66 10.45
CA GLN A 123 -12.72 -0.47 11.38
C GLN A 123 -12.10 -0.08 12.73
N SER A 124 -11.07 0.80 12.75
CA SER A 124 -10.47 1.30 13.99
C SER A 124 -11.41 2.19 14.83
N ARG A 125 -12.51 2.69 14.25
CA ARG A 125 -13.47 3.58 14.93
C ARG A 125 -14.70 2.84 15.49
N GLY A 126 -14.80 1.53 15.25
CA GLY A 126 -16.00 0.72 15.52
C GLY A 126 -15.99 -0.18 16.77
N GLU A 127 -14.88 -0.31 17.50
CA GLU A 127 -14.79 -1.26 18.62
C GLU A 127 -14.63 -0.57 19.99
N PHE A 128 -15.77 -0.24 20.61
CA PHE A 128 -15.99 -0.33 22.06
C PHE A 128 -17.49 -0.57 22.32
N PRO A 129 -17.97 -1.82 22.43
CA PRO A 129 -19.23 -2.06 23.09
C PRO A 129 -19.02 -1.88 24.61
N ASP A 130 -19.76 -0.92 25.17
CA ASP A 130 -19.90 -0.66 26.60
C ASP A 130 -20.03 -1.96 27.41
N GLN A 131 -18.97 -2.29 28.17
CA GLN A 131 -19.09 -3.15 29.34
C GLN A 131 -19.11 -2.27 30.59
N GLN A 132 -20.19 -1.52 30.76
CA GLN A 132 -20.58 -0.98 32.07
C GLN A 132 -22.00 -1.45 32.40
N GLY A 133 -22.12 -2.11 33.54
CA GLY A 133 -23.43 -2.29 34.19
C GLY A 133 -23.89 -3.71 34.43
N ARG A 134 -23.08 -4.57 35.06
CA ARG A 134 -23.63 -5.58 36.00
C ARG A 134 -22.76 -5.67 37.26
N SER A 135 -22.89 -4.66 38.10
CA SER A 135 -22.91 -4.84 39.54
C SER A 135 -24.26 -4.35 40.03
N SER A 136 -25.14 -5.29 40.36
CA SER A 136 -26.00 -5.19 41.54
C SER A 136 -26.74 -6.50 41.76
N GLN A 137 -26.37 -7.07 42.89
CA GLN A 137 -26.95 -8.11 43.71
C GLN A 137 -28.44 -7.86 44.06
N PRO A 138 -29.17 -8.81 44.68
CA PRO A 138 -28.80 -9.51 45.93
C PRO A 138 -28.59 -11.02 45.83
#